data_AF-A0A1G4E6S3-F1
#
_entry.id   AF-A0A1G4E6S3-F1
#
_cell.length_a   1.000
_cell.length_b   1.000
_cell.length_c   1.000
_cell.angle_alpha   90.00
_cell.angle_beta   90.00
_cell.angle_gamma   90.00
#
_symmetry.space_group_name_H-M   'P 1'
#
loop_
_entity.id
_entity.type
_entity.pdbx_description
1 polymer ?
#
loop_
_entity_poly.entity_id
_entity_poly.type
_entity_poly.pdbx_seq_one_letter_code
_entity_poly.pdbx_strand_id
1 'polypeptide(L)'
;MRCSTLLKNDSYDFFEYINEYVKYSDKVVSDRSKLDTGDDCNSFSGMYANGNNSVWINICEQFIKLCKQLPNVKNNNTSDKNYKNDWNFLSYWLNLKLKENNLNGTICPNDFYKGMEDHCSETLSRFVSSTNLIYNINEEDLSRMEVLYILHDNYNKLDTILKDRTSPQPESLLTPSSTCSYNYSIARYMCYGENNKFCQILEKFKREYEELFNTAKTKGDQYANNFKKLTDYDNSNIISTTLIGSAVGLIPLMGILYKFTPMGQMFRSNKGIVNNIISNNDEQMTNISLMEQENEPLRFKQGTYNIKYQSL
;
A
#
# COMPACT_ATOMS: atom_id res chain seq x y z
N MET A 1 12.00 -14.93 -6.12
CA MET A 1 12.31 -14.42 -7.48
C MET A 1 13.15 -13.15 -7.33
N ARG A 2 14.09 -12.84 -8.24
CA ARG A 2 14.89 -11.59 -8.16
C ARG A 2 14.42 -10.62 -9.24
N CYS A 3 13.76 -9.54 -8.82
CA CYS A 3 13.28 -8.49 -9.71
C CYS A 3 14.39 -7.47 -9.99
N SER A 4 14.54 -7.06 -11.25
CA SER A 4 15.47 -5.99 -11.61
C SER A 4 14.88 -4.66 -11.15
N THR A 5 15.60 -3.95 -10.27
CA THR A 5 15.16 -2.64 -9.75
C THR A 5 15.46 -1.53 -10.74
N LEU A 6 14.53 -0.60 -10.88
CA LEU A 6 14.70 0.62 -11.68
C LEU A 6 14.35 1.82 -10.82
N LEU A 7 15.26 2.80 -10.74
CA LEU A 7 14.95 4.13 -10.24
C LEU A 7 14.92 5.10 -11.42
N LYS A 8 13.73 5.57 -11.79
CA LYS A 8 13.58 6.62 -12.80
C LYS A 8 13.78 7.98 -12.14
N ASN A 9 14.47 8.91 -12.81
CA ASN A 9 14.73 10.27 -12.28
C ASN A 9 13.46 11.03 -11.84
N ASP A 10 12.32 10.69 -12.45
CA ASP A 10 11.02 11.29 -12.23
C ASP A 10 10.08 10.46 -11.34
N SER A 11 10.56 9.36 -10.74
CA SER A 11 9.72 8.42 -9.97
C SER A 11 8.97 9.08 -8.80
N TYR A 12 9.51 10.19 -8.28
CA TYR A 12 8.91 10.98 -7.20
C TYR A 12 8.03 12.14 -7.70
N ASP A 13 7.94 12.44 -9.00
CA ASP A 13 7.23 13.63 -9.51
C ASP A 13 5.72 13.61 -9.23
N PHE A 14 5.12 12.42 -9.10
CA PHE A 14 3.71 12.30 -8.74
C PHE A 14 3.41 12.90 -7.35
N PHE A 15 4.42 13.08 -6.48
CA PHE A 15 4.22 13.72 -5.18
C PHE A 15 3.84 15.20 -5.28
N GLU A 16 4.07 15.86 -6.42
CA GLU A 16 3.57 17.22 -6.67
C GLU A 16 2.03 17.28 -6.59
N TYR A 17 1.35 16.19 -6.96
CA TYR A 17 -0.10 16.05 -7.00
C TYR A 17 -0.63 14.95 -6.08
N ILE A 18 0.15 14.56 -5.05
CA ILE A 18 -0.15 13.44 -4.14
C ILE A 18 -1.55 13.49 -3.54
N ASN A 19 -2.05 14.69 -3.23
CA ASN A 19 -3.37 14.85 -2.62
C ASN A 19 -4.51 14.35 -3.51
N GLU A 20 -4.38 14.44 -4.84
CA GLU A 20 -5.36 13.87 -5.76
C GLU A 20 -5.21 12.35 -5.87
N TYR A 21 -3.98 11.83 -5.91
CA TYR A 21 -3.71 10.40 -5.94
C TYR A 21 -4.21 9.65 -4.70
N VAL A 22 -4.06 10.24 -3.51
CA VAL A 22 -4.62 9.69 -2.26
C VAL A 22 -6.14 9.56 -2.36
N LYS A 23 -6.84 10.60 -2.86
CA LYS A 23 -8.31 10.56 -3.04
C LYS A 23 -8.73 9.45 -3.99
N TYR A 24 -8.03 9.28 -5.12
CA TYR A 24 -8.31 8.19 -6.05
C TYR A 24 -8.08 6.82 -5.40
N SER A 25 -6.99 6.65 -4.65
CA SER A 25 -6.69 5.41 -3.92
C SER A 25 -7.77 5.08 -2.89
N ASP A 26 -8.24 6.04 -2.10
CA ASP A 26 -9.29 5.82 -1.11
C ASP A 26 -10.64 5.48 -1.76
N LYS A 27 -10.92 6.13 -2.89
CA LYS A 27 -12.15 5.90 -3.65
C LYS A 27 -12.21 4.46 -4.18
N VAL A 28 -11.12 3.92 -4.73
CA VAL A 28 -11.14 2.55 -5.31
C VAL A 28 -11.32 1.45 -4.25
N VAL A 29 -10.87 1.66 -3.02
CA VAL A 29 -11.04 0.70 -1.91
C VAL A 29 -12.52 0.51 -1.54
N SER A 30 -13.30 1.59 -1.60
CA SER A 30 -14.75 1.57 -1.30
C SER A 30 -15.63 1.29 -2.52
N ASP A 31 -15.05 1.31 -3.72
CA ASP A 31 -15.78 1.14 -4.98
C ASP A 31 -16.24 -0.31 -5.21
N ARG A 32 -17.56 -0.51 -5.22
CA ARG A 32 -18.22 -1.80 -5.47
C ARG A 32 -18.72 -1.95 -6.91
N SER A 33 -18.41 -1.01 -7.79
CA SER A 33 -18.71 -1.15 -9.22
C SER A 33 -18.06 -2.40 -9.79
N LYS A 34 -18.78 -3.05 -10.70
CA LYS A 34 -18.26 -4.16 -11.49
C LYS A 34 -17.31 -3.61 -12.55
N LEU A 35 -16.30 -4.40 -12.90
CA LEU A 35 -15.46 -4.10 -14.06
C LEU A 35 -16.23 -4.34 -15.36
N ASP A 36 -15.65 -3.88 -16.47
CA ASP A 36 -16.21 -4.14 -17.79
C ASP A 36 -15.99 -5.62 -18.14
N THR A 37 -16.82 -6.17 -19.04
CA THR A 37 -16.79 -7.61 -19.36
C THR A 37 -15.44 -8.10 -19.90
N GLY A 38 -14.65 -7.23 -20.53
CA GLY A 38 -13.30 -7.56 -21.01
C GLY A 38 -12.17 -7.37 -19.97
N ASP A 39 -12.51 -7.09 -18.71
CA ASP A 39 -11.59 -6.99 -17.58
C ASP A 39 -11.78 -8.16 -16.60
N ASP A 40 -11.08 -9.29 -16.83
CA ASP A 40 -11.27 -10.53 -16.06
C ASP A 40 -10.13 -10.82 -15.07
N CYS A 41 -10.24 -10.22 -13.88
CA CYS A 41 -9.32 -10.47 -12.78
C CYS A 41 -9.40 -11.90 -12.20
N ASN A 42 -10.48 -12.65 -12.44
CA ASN A 42 -10.57 -14.06 -12.01
C ASN A 42 -9.70 -14.94 -12.89
N SER A 43 -9.80 -14.77 -14.21
CA SER A 43 -8.96 -15.49 -15.17
C SER A 43 -7.47 -15.18 -14.95
N PHE A 44 -7.12 -13.90 -14.76
CA PHE A 44 -5.78 -13.48 -14.35
C PHE A 44 -5.31 -14.21 -13.08
N SER A 45 -6.10 -14.18 -12.00
CA SER A 45 -5.73 -14.84 -10.75
C SER A 45 -5.57 -16.35 -10.92
N GLY A 46 -6.51 -17.00 -11.61
CA GLY A 46 -6.47 -18.43 -11.91
C GLY A 46 -5.18 -18.86 -12.59
N MET A 47 -4.70 -18.07 -13.54
CA MET A 47 -3.49 -18.37 -14.31
C MET A 47 -2.20 -18.07 -13.54
N TYR A 48 -2.14 -16.94 -12.81
CA TYR A 48 -0.89 -16.42 -12.25
C TYR A 48 -0.70 -16.70 -10.75
N ALA A 49 -1.78 -16.95 -10.00
CA ALA A 49 -1.74 -17.17 -8.56
C ALA A 49 -1.86 -18.65 -8.14
N ASN A 50 -1.75 -19.59 -9.09
CA ASN A 50 -2.05 -21.02 -8.91
C ASN A 50 -3.50 -21.26 -8.42
N GLY A 51 -4.47 -20.65 -9.08
CA GLY A 51 -5.90 -20.71 -8.73
C GLY A 51 -6.48 -19.35 -8.32
N ASN A 52 -7.80 -19.30 -8.09
CA ASN A 52 -8.51 -18.06 -7.77
C ASN A 52 -8.16 -17.53 -6.37
N ASN A 53 -7.05 -16.82 -6.28
CA ASN A 53 -6.58 -16.15 -5.08
C ASN A 53 -7.25 -14.77 -4.95
N SER A 54 -7.99 -14.56 -3.84
CA SER A 54 -8.74 -13.34 -3.59
C SER A 54 -7.88 -12.08 -3.47
N VAL A 55 -6.62 -12.21 -3.00
CA VAL A 55 -5.68 -11.08 -2.92
C VAL A 55 -5.29 -10.61 -4.32
N TRP A 56 -4.98 -11.54 -5.22
CA TRP A 56 -4.62 -11.22 -6.60
C TRP A 56 -5.78 -10.60 -7.36
N ILE A 57 -6.99 -11.15 -7.20
CA ILE A 57 -8.22 -10.60 -7.77
C ILE A 57 -8.41 -9.16 -7.27
N ASN A 58 -8.31 -8.94 -5.96
CA ASN A 58 -8.57 -7.64 -5.36
C ASN A 58 -7.54 -6.56 -5.78
N ILE A 59 -6.26 -6.92 -5.88
CA ILE A 59 -5.21 -6.01 -6.38
C ILE A 59 -5.49 -5.66 -7.85
N CYS A 60 -5.82 -6.66 -8.68
CA CYS A 60 -6.18 -6.46 -10.09
C CYS A 60 -7.38 -5.52 -10.24
N GLU A 61 -8.48 -5.79 -9.53
CA GLU A 61 -9.69 -4.98 -9.63
C GLU A 61 -9.47 -3.52 -9.23
N GLN A 62 -8.73 -3.29 -8.13
CA GLN A 62 -8.40 -1.94 -7.70
C GLN A 62 -7.47 -1.24 -8.69
N PHE A 63 -6.49 -1.94 -9.26
CA PHE A 63 -5.58 -1.38 -10.26
C PHE A 63 -6.34 -0.95 -11.53
N ILE A 64 -7.25 -1.79 -12.03
CA ILE A 64 -8.10 -1.46 -13.18
C ILE A 64 -8.99 -0.25 -12.88
N LYS A 65 -9.59 -0.20 -11.69
CA LYS A 65 -10.39 0.96 -11.25
C LYS A 65 -9.55 2.24 -11.17
N LEU A 66 -8.31 2.17 -10.68
CA LEU A 66 -7.40 3.32 -10.69
C LEU A 66 -7.13 3.80 -12.11
N CYS A 67 -6.83 2.90 -13.05
CA CYS A 67 -6.61 3.26 -14.45
C CYS A 67 -7.82 4.00 -15.07
N LYS A 68 -9.04 3.65 -14.67
CA LYS A 68 -10.28 4.32 -15.11
C LYS A 68 -10.54 5.67 -14.42
N GLN A 69 -9.90 5.94 -13.29
CA GLN A 69 -10.08 7.18 -12.52
C GLN A 69 -8.99 8.21 -12.78
N LEU A 70 -7.74 7.78 -13.01
CA LEU A 70 -6.60 8.67 -13.24
C LEU A 70 -6.75 9.35 -14.61
N PRO A 71 -6.83 10.70 -14.66
CA PRO A 71 -7.32 11.41 -15.83
C PRO A 71 -6.46 11.25 -17.09
N ASN A 72 -5.13 11.16 -16.95
CA ASN A 72 -4.25 11.06 -18.11
C ASN A 72 -4.14 9.62 -18.59
N VAL A 73 -4.17 8.64 -17.67
CA VAL A 73 -4.25 7.21 -18.00
C VAL A 73 -5.56 6.89 -18.68
N LYS A 74 -6.69 7.32 -18.10
CA LYS A 74 -8.04 7.09 -18.64
C LYS A 74 -8.18 7.58 -20.09
N ASN A 75 -7.65 8.77 -20.38
CA ASN A 75 -7.76 9.38 -21.71
C ASN A 75 -6.58 9.03 -22.64
N ASN A 76 -5.65 8.19 -22.18
CA ASN A 76 -4.41 7.86 -22.87
C ASN A 76 -3.65 9.09 -23.41
N ASN A 77 -3.60 10.16 -22.62
CA ASN A 77 -3.03 11.44 -23.04
C ASN A 77 -1.51 11.43 -22.93
N THR A 78 -0.83 10.66 -23.79
CA THR A 78 0.63 10.46 -23.77
C THR A 78 1.44 11.73 -23.96
N SER A 79 0.85 12.80 -24.51
CA SER A 79 1.48 14.12 -24.65
C SER A 79 1.47 14.95 -23.36
N ASP A 80 0.62 14.62 -22.38
CA ASP A 80 0.55 15.35 -21.12
C ASP A 80 1.72 14.98 -20.21
N LYS A 81 2.37 15.97 -19.62
CA LYS A 81 3.44 15.76 -18.63
C LYS A 81 2.97 14.89 -17.45
N ASN A 82 1.69 14.99 -17.10
CA ASN A 82 1.09 14.27 -15.98
C ASN A 82 0.73 12.82 -16.32
N TYR A 83 0.76 12.42 -17.60
CA TYR A 83 0.64 11.01 -17.99
C TYR A 83 1.70 10.16 -17.29
N LYS A 84 2.94 10.67 -17.26
CA LYS A 84 4.04 9.99 -16.59
C LYS A 84 3.86 9.94 -15.07
N ASN A 85 3.29 10.99 -14.48
CA ASN A 85 2.98 11.05 -13.04
C ASN A 85 1.91 10.01 -12.65
N ASP A 86 0.85 9.89 -13.45
CA ASP A 86 -0.20 8.88 -13.20
C ASP A 86 0.39 7.46 -13.24
N TRP A 87 1.28 7.17 -14.18
CA TRP A 87 1.96 5.86 -14.26
C TRP A 87 3.01 5.64 -13.17
N ASN A 88 3.74 6.68 -12.77
CA ASN A 88 4.64 6.60 -11.62
C ASN A 88 3.87 6.29 -10.33
N PHE A 89 2.70 6.92 -10.14
CA PHE A 89 1.80 6.60 -9.04
C PHE A 89 1.29 5.15 -9.13
N LEU A 90 0.81 4.68 -10.29
CA LEU A 90 0.38 3.28 -10.47
C LEU A 90 1.50 2.28 -10.16
N SER A 91 2.74 2.58 -10.58
CA SER A 91 3.90 1.76 -10.27
C SER A 91 4.18 1.72 -8.77
N TYR A 92 4.20 2.88 -8.10
CA TYR A 92 4.32 2.97 -6.64
C TYR A 92 3.22 2.17 -5.93
N TRP A 93 1.96 2.39 -6.31
CA TRP A 93 0.80 1.76 -5.71
C TRP A 93 0.88 0.23 -5.82
N LEU A 94 1.22 -0.31 -7.00
CA LEU A 94 1.31 -1.75 -7.19
C LEU A 94 2.47 -2.35 -6.39
N ASN A 95 3.64 -1.70 -6.37
CA ASN A 95 4.79 -2.15 -5.56
C ASN A 95 4.39 -2.24 -4.07
N LEU A 96 3.70 -1.21 -3.56
CA LEU A 96 3.23 -1.18 -2.18
C LEU A 96 2.23 -2.31 -1.92
N LYS A 97 1.23 -2.51 -2.79
CA LYS A 97 0.23 -3.58 -2.62
C LYS A 97 0.82 -4.97 -2.66
N LEU A 98 1.82 -5.21 -3.52
CA LEU A 98 2.53 -6.49 -3.54
C LEU A 98 3.35 -6.69 -2.25
N LYS A 99 4.02 -5.64 -1.74
CA LYS A 99 4.74 -5.69 -0.46
C LYS A 99 3.80 -5.97 0.72
N GLU A 100 2.70 -5.23 0.85
CA GLU A 100 1.72 -5.37 1.93
C GLU A 100 1.11 -6.79 2.02
N ASN A 101 1.02 -7.47 0.89
CA ASN A 101 0.46 -8.81 0.79
C ASN A 101 1.52 -9.93 0.71
N ASN A 102 2.79 -9.61 0.95
CA ASN A 102 3.92 -10.54 0.87
C ASN A 102 4.06 -11.23 -0.50
N LEU A 103 3.71 -10.53 -1.59
CA LEU A 103 3.80 -11.01 -2.97
C LEU A 103 5.06 -10.53 -3.70
N ASN A 104 5.77 -9.54 -3.16
CA ASN A 104 7.01 -9.00 -3.73
C ASN A 104 8.17 -10.01 -3.84
N GLY A 105 8.15 -11.12 -3.10
CA GLY A 105 9.07 -12.26 -3.28
C GLY A 105 8.61 -13.29 -4.32
N THR A 106 7.32 -13.26 -4.65
CA THR A 106 6.60 -14.21 -5.51
C THR A 106 6.57 -13.75 -6.96
N ILE A 107 6.26 -12.47 -7.20
CA ILE A 107 6.10 -11.90 -8.54
C ILE A 107 6.62 -10.46 -8.57
N CYS A 108 7.24 -10.08 -9.69
CA CYS A 108 7.66 -8.71 -9.89
C CYS A 108 6.47 -7.83 -10.33
N PRO A 109 6.44 -6.54 -9.97
CA PRO A 109 5.37 -5.63 -10.37
C PRO A 109 5.11 -5.60 -11.88
N ASN A 110 6.17 -5.64 -12.70
CA ASN A 110 6.02 -5.67 -14.16
C ASN A 110 5.38 -6.99 -14.65
N ASP A 111 5.76 -8.13 -14.07
CA ASP A 111 5.17 -9.42 -14.44
C ASP A 111 3.71 -9.52 -14.00
N PHE A 112 3.38 -8.97 -12.82
CA PHE A 112 2.00 -8.87 -12.36
C PHE A 112 1.17 -8.00 -13.30
N TYR A 113 1.70 -6.84 -13.70
CA TYR A 113 1.04 -5.95 -14.66
C TYR A 113 0.86 -6.58 -16.02
N LYS A 114 1.89 -7.23 -16.58
CA LYS A 114 1.80 -7.96 -17.84
C LYS A 114 0.73 -9.05 -17.79
N GLY A 115 0.64 -9.80 -16.69
CA GLY A 115 -0.42 -10.77 -16.50
C GLY A 115 -1.81 -10.12 -16.51
N MET A 116 -1.97 -8.93 -15.91
CA MET A 116 -3.24 -8.20 -16.03
C MET A 116 -3.51 -7.75 -17.47
N GLU A 117 -2.52 -7.32 -18.24
CA GLU A 117 -2.72 -6.89 -19.64
C GLU A 117 -3.34 -8.01 -20.50
N ASP A 118 -2.94 -9.26 -20.28
CA ASP A 118 -3.43 -10.42 -21.03
C ASP A 118 -4.92 -10.73 -20.76
N HIS A 119 -5.43 -10.37 -19.57
CA HIS A 119 -6.78 -10.72 -19.11
C HIS A 119 -7.71 -9.52 -18.92
N CYS A 120 -7.17 -8.31 -18.90
CA CYS A 120 -7.91 -7.06 -18.72
C CYS A 120 -7.75 -6.13 -19.91
N SER A 121 -8.01 -6.68 -21.10
CA SER A 121 -7.78 -6.02 -22.38
C SER A 121 -8.69 -4.80 -22.60
N GLU A 122 -9.91 -4.78 -22.05
CA GLU A 122 -10.82 -3.63 -22.22
C GLU A 122 -10.20 -2.37 -21.62
N THR A 123 -9.55 -2.48 -20.46
CA THR A 123 -8.86 -1.35 -19.84
C THR A 123 -7.42 -1.17 -20.32
N LEU A 124 -6.67 -2.26 -20.48
CA LEU A 124 -5.22 -2.17 -20.61
C LEU A 124 -4.71 -2.23 -22.06
N SER A 125 -5.50 -2.73 -23.02
CA SER A 125 -5.06 -2.85 -24.42
C SER A 125 -4.73 -1.52 -25.09
N ARG A 126 -5.22 -0.39 -24.57
CA ARG A 126 -4.86 0.94 -25.08
C ARG A 126 -3.42 1.37 -24.73
N PHE A 127 -2.73 0.57 -23.92
CA PHE A 127 -1.39 0.84 -23.41
C PHE A 127 -0.32 -0.10 -24.01
N VAL A 128 -0.51 -0.68 -25.21
CA VAL A 128 0.40 -1.71 -25.80
C VAL A 128 1.90 -1.32 -25.86
N SER A 129 2.25 -0.03 -25.78
CA SER A 129 3.65 0.44 -25.75
C SER A 129 4.27 0.55 -24.34
N SER A 130 3.65 -0.08 -23.32
CA SER A 130 3.85 0.27 -21.90
C SER A 130 4.64 -0.71 -21.05
N THR A 131 5.43 -1.60 -21.67
CA THR A 131 6.24 -2.61 -20.94
C THR A 131 7.23 -2.02 -19.94
N ASN A 132 7.43 -0.70 -19.96
CA ASN A 132 8.26 0.05 -19.02
C ASN A 132 7.47 0.98 -18.08
N LEU A 133 6.13 1.01 -18.09
CA LEU A 133 5.35 1.95 -17.26
C LEU A 133 5.27 1.49 -15.80
N ILE A 134 5.13 0.19 -15.58
CA ILE A 134 5.21 -0.43 -14.26
C ILE A 134 6.60 -1.06 -14.10
N TYR A 135 7.27 -0.72 -13.00
CA TYR A 135 8.63 -1.17 -12.73
C TYR A 135 8.81 -1.52 -11.25
N ASN A 136 9.81 -2.35 -10.96
CA ASN A 136 10.16 -2.71 -9.60
C ASN A 136 10.95 -1.57 -8.94
N ILE A 137 10.36 -0.92 -7.94
CA ILE A 137 11.00 0.12 -7.15
C ILE A 137 11.89 -0.58 -6.11
N ASN A 138 13.11 -0.10 -5.91
CA ASN A 138 13.97 -0.68 -4.88
C ASN A 138 13.39 -0.43 -3.48
N GLU A 139 13.76 -1.26 -2.51
CA GLU A 139 13.17 -1.24 -1.18
C GLU A 139 13.38 0.08 -0.42
N GLU A 140 14.53 0.72 -0.61
CA GLU A 140 14.86 2.00 0.03
C GLU A 140 13.93 3.12 -0.47
N ASP A 141 13.79 3.27 -1.79
CA ASP A 141 12.91 4.26 -2.39
C ASP A 141 11.43 3.94 -2.16
N LEU A 142 11.03 2.67 -2.21
CA LEU A 142 9.66 2.29 -1.89
C LEU A 142 9.31 2.68 -0.44
N SER A 143 10.22 2.48 0.50
CA SER A 143 10.03 2.85 1.91
C SER A 143 9.98 4.37 2.10
N ARG A 144 10.80 5.13 1.36
CA ARG A 144 10.74 6.59 1.33
C ARG A 144 9.39 7.10 0.80
N MET A 145 8.94 6.57 -0.34
CA MET A 145 7.66 6.93 -0.93
C MET A 145 6.48 6.56 -0.02
N GLU A 146 6.54 5.40 0.65
CA GLU A 146 5.56 4.96 1.63
C GLU A 146 5.41 5.96 2.78
N VAL A 147 6.52 6.42 3.36
CA VAL A 147 6.49 7.43 4.42
C VAL A 147 5.90 8.76 3.92
N LEU A 148 6.31 9.23 2.73
CA LEU A 148 5.72 10.45 2.14
C LEU A 148 4.21 10.30 1.92
N TYR A 149 3.74 9.15 1.43
CA TYR A 149 2.32 8.89 1.23
C TYR A 149 1.55 8.95 2.56
N ILE A 150 2.07 8.31 3.62
CA ILE A 150 1.47 8.35 4.97
C ILE A 150 1.37 9.79 5.48
N LEU A 151 2.41 10.59 5.29
CA LEU A 151 2.43 12.00 5.68
C LEU A 151 1.32 12.80 4.97
N HIS A 152 1.20 12.66 3.64
CA HIS A 152 0.22 13.40 2.85
C HIS A 152 -1.23 12.92 3.07
N ASP A 153 -1.46 11.63 3.26
CA ASP A 153 -2.79 11.10 3.64
C ASP A 153 -3.28 11.71 4.96
N ASN A 154 -2.43 11.73 5.98
CA ASN A 154 -2.79 12.30 7.27
C ASN A 154 -2.89 13.84 7.23
N TYR A 155 -2.10 14.50 6.39
CA TYR A 155 -2.27 15.92 6.10
C TYR A 155 -3.65 16.22 5.50
N ASN A 156 -4.11 15.44 4.51
CA ASN A 156 -5.43 15.63 3.90
C ASN A 156 -6.57 15.45 4.90
N LYS A 157 -6.43 14.50 5.85
CA LYS A 157 -7.38 14.32 6.96
C LYS A 157 -7.42 15.56 7.87
N LEU A 158 -6.26 16.07 8.27
CA LEU A 158 -6.16 17.29 9.07
C LEU A 158 -6.76 18.50 8.36
N ASP A 159 -6.42 18.70 7.09
CA ASP A 159 -6.94 19.79 6.26
C ASP A 159 -8.46 19.72 6.08
N THR A 160 -9.00 18.51 5.91
CA THR A 160 -10.45 18.29 5.83
C THR A 160 -11.14 18.66 7.14
N ILE A 161 -10.63 18.20 8.29
CA ILE A 161 -11.18 18.53 9.63
C ILE A 161 -11.11 20.03 9.88
N LEU A 162 -10.01 20.68 9.49
CA LEU A 162 -9.84 22.13 9.65
C LEU A 162 -10.69 22.93 8.66
N LYS A 163 -11.09 22.39 7.52
CA LYS A 163 -12.01 23.08 6.59
C LYS A 163 -13.48 22.88 6.95
N ASP A 164 -13.81 21.83 7.69
CA ASP A 164 -15.18 21.58 8.14
C ASP A 164 -15.66 22.71 9.09
N ARG A 165 -16.84 23.24 8.78
CA ARG A 165 -17.53 24.29 9.54
C ARG A 165 -18.78 23.76 10.26
N THR A 166 -19.17 22.52 9.96
CA THR A 166 -20.46 21.95 10.35
C THR A 166 -20.38 21.13 11.64
N SER A 167 -19.23 20.53 11.94
CA SER A 167 -18.99 19.77 13.17
C SER A 167 -17.60 20.06 13.73
N PRO A 168 -17.46 20.95 14.73
CA PRO A 168 -16.18 21.15 15.39
C PRO A 168 -15.83 19.87 16.18
N GLN A 169 -14.84 19.12 15.69
CA GLN A 169 -14.30 17.93 16.34
C GLN A 169 -12.78 18.09 16.56
N PRO A 170 -12.34 19.01 17.45
CA PRO A 170 -10.92 19.29 17.64
C PRO A 170 -10.10 18.05 18.01
N GLU A 171 -10.67 17.12 18.80
CA GLU A 171 -9.99 15.88 19.21
C GLU A 171 -9.62 14.97 18.02
N SER A 172 -10.39 15.05 16.92
CA SER A 172 -10.13 14.26 15.71
C SER A 172 -8.82 14.62 15.00
N LEU A 173 -8.21 15.78 15.33
CA LEU A 173 -6.88 16.18 14.84
C LEU A 173 -5.75 15.38 15.48
N LEU A 174 -5.96 14.81 16.67
CA LEU A 174 -4.87 14.25 17.47
C LEU A 174 -4.24 13.03 16.79
N THR A 175 -5.06 12.09 16.32
CA THR A 175 -4.58 10.87 15.66
C THR A 175 -3.79 11.16 14.37
N PRO A 176 -4.32 11.90 13.38
CA PRO A 176 -3.58 12.19 12.16
C PRO A 176 -2.36 13.08 12.41
N SER A 177 -2.44 14.08 13.30
CA SER A 177 -1.26 14.92 13.61
C SER A 177 -0.15 14.14 14.32
N SER A 178 -0.49 13.25 15.26
CA SER A 178 0.47 12.35 15.90
C SER A 178 1.12 11.40 14.89
N THR A 179 0.32 10.89 13.93
CA THR A 179 0.82 10.04 12.85
C THR A 179 1.83 10.78 11.98
N CYS A 180 1.53 12.04 11.61
CA CYS A 180 2.49 12.88 10.89
C CYS A 180 3.76 13.13 11.71
N SER A 181 3.64 13.52 12.99
CA SER A 181 4.78 13.81 13.86
C SER A 181 5.75 12.61 13.97
N TYR A 182 5.20 11.41 14.22
CA TYR A 182 5.99 10.17 14.29
C TYR A 182 6.63 9.78 12.97
N ASN A 183 5.89 9.78 11.86
CA ASN A 183 6.45 9.36 10.57
C ASN A 183 7.45 10.39 10.02
N TYR A 184 7.25 11.68 10.32
CA TYR A 184 8.18 12.72 9.94
C TYR A 184 9.53 12.58 10.66
N SER A 185 9.53 12.21 11.94
CA SER A 185 10.79 11.97 12.66
C SER A 185 11.58 10.81 12.05
N ILE A 186 10.92 9.74 11.62
CA ILE A 186 11.53 8.64 10.87
C ILE A 186 12.04 9.12 9.51
N ALA A 187 11.21 9.84 8.76
CA ALA A 187 11.50 10.33 7.41
C ALA A 187 12.80 11.16 7.36
N ARG A 188 13.05 11.96 8.41
CA ARG A 188 14.27 12.78 8.51
C ARG A 188 15.55 11.97 8.45
N TYR A 189 15.59 10.79 9.05
CA TYR A 189 16.76 9.91 8.99
C TYR A 189 16.96 9.25 7.62
N MET A 190 15.91 9.23 6.79
CA MET A 190 15.97 8.74 5.41
C MET A 190 16.37 9.83 4.40
N CYS A 191 16.45 11.09 4.87
CA CYS A 191 16.84 12.24 4.07
C CYS A 191 18.36 12.43 4.13
N TYR A 192 19.05 11.82 3.18
CA TYR A 192 20.49 11.93 3.02
C TYR A 192 20.88 12.02 1.53
N GLY A 193 22.07 12.56 1.28
CA GLY A 193 22.58 12.82 -0.06
C GLY A 193 22.21 14.21 -0.59
N GLU A 194 23.12 14.82 -1.35
CA GLU A 194 22.89 16.11 -1.99
C GLU A 194 21.79 15.99 -3.07
N ASN A 195 20.94 17.03 -3.19
CA ASN A 195 19.87 17.11 -4.19
C ASN A 195 18.89 15.94 -4.20
N ASN A 196 18.68 15.28 -3.06
CA ASN A 196 17.73 14.18 -2.94
C ASN A 196 16.28 14.68 -3.05
N LYS A 197 15.55 14.19 -4.06
CA LYS A 197 14.15 14.57 -4.33
C LYS A 197 13.21 14.24 -3.17
N PHE A 198 13.44 13.13 -2.48
CA PHE A 198 12.71 12.79 -1.25
C PHE A 198 12.88 13.88 -0.19
N CYS A 199 14.11 14.36 0.04
CA CYS A 199 14.36 15.46 0.98
C CYS A 199 13.64 16.75 0.58
N GLN A 200 13.63 17.08 -0.71
CA GLN A 200 12.95 18.28 -1.21
C GLN A 200 11.43 18.21 -0.97
N ILE A 201 10.82 17.04 -1.20
CA ILE A 201 9.40 16.80 -0.93
C ILE A 201 9.13 16.85 0.57
N LEU A 202 9.99 16.24 1.39
CA LEU A 202 9.85 16.24 2.85
C LEU A 202 9.93 17.66 3.45
N GLU A 203 10.85 18.49 2.97
CA GLU A 203 10.96 19.89 3.37
C GLU A 203 9.77 20.73 2.91
N LYS A 204 9.20 20.44 1.73
CA LYS A 204 7.94 21.06 1.29
C LYS A 204 6.79 20.69 2.21
N PHE A 205 6.64 19.40 2.52
CA PHE A 205 5.64 18.90 3.46
C PHE A 205 5.75 19.59 4.83
N LYS A 206 6.96 19.74 5.37
CA LYS A 206 7.20 20.42 6.65
C LYS A 206 6.58 21.82 6.67
N ARG A 207 6.85 22.63 5.63
CA ARG A 207 6.33 24.00 5.53
C ARG A 207 4.80 24.02 5.47
N GLU A 208 4.21 23.19 4.61
CA GLU A 208 2.75 23.08 4.48
C GLU A 208 2.10 22.65 5.80
N TYR A 209 2.71 21.71 6.52
CA TYR A 209 2.22 21.25 7.82
C TYR A 209 2.29 22.33 8.91
N GLU A 210 3.35 23.13 8.93
CA GLU A 210 3.49 24.27 9.85
C GLU A 210 2.43 25.35 9.58
N GLU A 211 2.10 25.61 8.30
CA GLU A 211 0.99 26.48 7.91
C GLU A 211 -0.37 25.92 8.36
N LEU A 212 -0.56 24.61 8.20
CA LEU A 212 -1.78 23.93 8.65
C LEU A 212 -1.95 24.02 10.18
N PHE A 213 -0.85 23.89 10.92
CA PHE A 213 -0.85 24.09 12.36
C PHE A 213 -1.18 25.54 12.76
N ASN A 214 -0.71 26.54 12.01
CA ASN A 214 -1.10 27.93 12.23
C ASN A 214 -2.60 28.15 11.97
N THR A 215 -3.17 27.46 10.98
CA THR A 215 -4.64 27.44 10.76
C THR A 215 -5.38 26.87 11.96
N ALA A 216 -4.88 25.79 12.55
CA ALA A 216 -5.45 25.22 13.78
C ALA A 216 -5.40 26.21 14.95
N LYS A 217 -4.31 26.96 15.13
CA LYS A 217 -4.23 28.03 16.15
C LYS A 217 -5.28 29.12 15.94
N THR A 218 -5.45 29.60 14.71
CA THR A 218 -6.44 30.64 14.41
C THR A 218 -7.87 30.19 14.71
N LYS A 219 -8.15 28.87 14.67
CA LYS A 219 -9.44 28.31 15.08
C LYS A 219 -9.65 28.26 16.59
N GLY A 220 -8.60 28.36 17.40
CA GLY A 220 -8.66 28.40 18.86
C GLY A 220 -7.86 27.29 19.55
N ASP A 221 -7.59 27.49 20.83
CA ASP A 221 -6.68 26.66 21.63
C ASP A 221 -7.08 25.18 21.65
N GLN A 222 -8.38 24.88 21.64
CA GLN A 222 -8.89 23.51 21.56
C GLN A 222 -8.41 22.74 20.32
N TYR A 223 -8.20 23.42 19.18
CA TYR A 223 -7.65 22.80 17.96
C TYR A 223 -6.13 22.69 18.06
N ALA A 224 -5.46 23.76 18.50
CA ALA A 224 -4.01 23.75 18.65
C ALA A 224 -3.51 22.68 19.64
N ASN A 225 -4.22 22.49 20.76
CA ASN A 225 -3.88 21.50 21.79
C ASN A 225 -4.05 20.05 21.30
N ASN A 226 -4.94 19.82 20.34
CA ASN A 226 -5.17 18.52 19.70
C ASN A 226 -4.35 18.34 18.40
N PHE A 227 -3.44 19.25 18.08
CA PHE A 227 -2.61 19.18 16.88
C PHE A 227 -1.13 19.06 17.29
N LYS A 228 -0.53 17.88 17.09
CA LYS A 228 0.89 17.65 17.35
C LYS A 228 1.76 18.38 16.32
N LYS A 229 2.84 19.03 16.77
CA LYS A 229 3.85 19.59 15.87
C LYS A 229 4.80 18.48 15.39
N LEU A 230 5.46 18.71 14.26
CA LEU A 230 6.52 17.80 13.78
C LEU A 230 7.70 17.74 14.76
N THR A 231 8.02 18.85 15.43
CA THR A 231 9.11 18.94 16.41
C THR A 231 8.77 18.33 17.78
N ASP A 232 7.52 17.95 18.04
CA ASP A 232 7.14 17.41 19.35
C ASP A 232 7.77 16.03 19.60
N TYR A 233 8.13 15.29 18.54
CA TYR A 233 8.90 14.06 18.65
C TYR A 233 10.40 14.32 18.88
N ASP A 234 10.93 15.47 18.44
CA ASP A 234 12.35 15.84 18.61
C ASP A 234 12.70 16.15 20.07
N ASN A 235 11.73 16.61 20.87
CA ASN A 235 11.93 16.91 22.29
C ASN A 235 11.89 15.67 23.18
N SER A 236 11.65 14.48 22.62
CA SER A 236 12.00 13.24 23.29
C SER A 236 13.50 13.03 23.11
N ASN A 237 14.28 13.22 24.18
CA ASN A 237 15.73 12.98 24.23
C ASN A 237 16.09 11.53 23.84
N ILE A 238 16.06 11.22 22.54
CA ILE A 238 16.69 10.03 21.97
C ILE A 238 17.85 10.52 21.11
N ILE A 239 18.80 11.15 21.78
CA ILE A 239 20.20 11.07 21.38
C ILE A 239 20.58 9.60 21.63
N SER A 240 20.43 8.74 20.62
CA SER A 240 21.09 7.43 20.59
C SER A 240 22.18 7.48 19.52
N THR A 241 23.17 8.34 19.75
CA THR A 241 24.48 8.32 19.11
C THR A 241 25.33 7.12 19.58
N THR A 242 24.71 6.00 19.96
CA THR A 242 25.38 4.84 20.58
C THR A 242 25.03 3.48 19.97
N LEU A 243 24.24 3.41 18.89
CA LEU A 243 23.81 2.13 18.31
C LEU A 243 24.01 2.01 16.79
N ILE A 244 25.06 2.62 16.26
CA ILE A 244 25.57 2.29 14.90
C ILE A 244 26.33 0.94 14.92
N GLY A 245 26.57 0.35 16.09
CA GLY A 245 27.35 -0.89 16.27
C GLY A 245 26.61 -2.23 16.23
N SER A 246 25.28 -2.30 16.12
CA SER A 246 24.55 -3.59 16.13
C SER A 246 23.31 -3.66 15.24
N ALA A 247 23.35 -2.98 14.09
CA ALA A 247 22.31 -3.01 13.06
C ALA A 247 22.33 -4.28 12.18
N VAL A 248 22.31 -5.47 12.78
CA VAL A 248 22.05 -6.74 12.05
C VAL A 248 20.92 -7.56 12.71
N GLY A 249 20.33 -7.12 13.82
CA GLY A 249 19.51 -8.01 14.66
C GLY A 249 18.10 -7.59 15.07
N LEU A 250 17.54 -6.47 14.61
CA LEU A 250 16.23 -5.99 15.10
C LEU A 250 15.29 -5.47 14.00
N ILE A 251 14.96 -6.34 13.05
CA ILE A 251 13.66 -6.30 12.38
C ILE A 251 12.88 -7.52 12.88
N PRO A 252 12.11 -7.39 13.99
CA PRO A 252 10.68 -7.61 13.83
C PRO A 252 9.84 -6.86 14.90
N LEU A 253 9.42 -5.62 14.60
CA LEU A 253 8.31 -4.98 15.33
C LEU A 253 7.32 -4.24 14.40
N MET A 254 7.71 -4.00 13.14
CA MET A 254 6.85 -3.46 12.09
C MET A 254 5.61 -4.34 11.81
N GLY A 255 5.74 -5.67 11.91
CA GLY A 255 4.64 -6.60 11.64
C GLY A 255 3.55 -6.67 12.71
N ILE A 256 3.79 -6.18 13.93
CA ILE A 256 2.80 -6.26 15.02
C ILE A 256 1.95 -4.98 15.06
N LEU A 257 2.56 -3.81 14.84
CA LEU A 257 1.85 -2.52 14.90
C LEU A 257 0.90 -2.29 13.71
N TYR A 258 1.21 -2.83 12.52
CA TYR A 258 0.31 -2.72 11.35
C TYR A 258 -1.10 -3.28 11.64
N LYS A 259 -1.20 -4.30 12.51
CA LYS A 259 -2.46 -4.94 12.90
C LYS A 259 -3.32 -4.07 13.83
N PHE A 260 -2.73 -3.05 14.49
CA PHE A 260 -3.39 -2.24 15.52
C PHE A 260 -3.47 -0.74 15.19
N THR A 261 -2.86 -0.28 14.10
CA THR A 261 -3.11 1.06 13.54
C THR A 261 -4.48 1.13 12.85
N PRO A 262 -5.14 2.32 12.79
CA PRO A 262 -6.43 2.50 12.10
C PRO A 262 -6.43 2.02 10.62
N MET A 263 -5.27 2.03 9.96
CA MET A 263 -5.05 1.43 8.63
C MET A 263 -5.36 -0.08 8.61
N GLY A 264 -4.99 -0.84 9.64
CA GLY A 264 -5.28 -2.29 9.73
C GLY A 264 -6.77 -2.62 9.88
N GLN A 265 -7.59 -1.67 10.36
CA GLN A 265 -9.05 -1.77 10.39
C GLN A 265 -9.70 -1.33 9.07
N MET A 266 -9.15 -0.32 8.40
CA MET A 266 -9.59 0.14 7.07
C MET A 266 -9.44 -0.94 5.98
N PHE A 267 -8.44 -1.83 6.12
CA PHE A 267 -8.19 -2.94 5.17
C PHE A 267 -8.68 -4.32 5.65
N ARG A 268 -9.30 -4.41 6.85
CA ARG A 268 -10.11 -5.56 7.28
C ARG A 268 -11.57 -5.35 6.87
N SER A 269 -11.85 -5.28 5.58
CA SER A 269 -13.24 -5.31 5.12
C SER A 269 -13.83 -6.70 5.41
N ASN A 270 -14.72 -6.76 6.41
CA ASN A 270 -15.70 -7.79 6.76
C ASN A 270 -15.55 -9.19 6.11
N LYS A 271 -14.91 -10.12 6.82
CA LYS A 271 -15.13 -11.58 6.63
C LYS A 271 -16.54 -12.07 7.05
N GLY A 272 -17.40 -11.18 7.59
CA GLY A 272 -18.67 -11.53 8.21
C GLY A 272 -19.94 -11.39 7.34
N ILE A 273 -19.84 -10.94 6.09
CA ILE A 273 -21.03 -10.70 5.22
C ILE A 273 -20.95 -11.54 3.94
N VAL A 274 -20.67 -12.83 4.08
CA VAL A 274 -20.83 -13.82 2.98
C VAL A 274 -21.87 -14.90 3.34
N ASN A 275 -22.39 -14.92 4.57
CA ASN A 275 -23.36 -15.95 4.99
C ASN A 275 -24.81 -15.67 4.60
N ASN A 276 -25.16 -14.48 4.07
CA ASN A 276 -26.55 -14.12 3.73
C ASN A 276 -26.88 -14.18 2.23
N ILE A 277 -25.96 -14.65 1.39
CA ILE A 277 -26.21 -14.78 -0.07
C ILE A 277 -26.43 -16.27 -0.47
N ILE A 278 -26.31 -17.21 0.48
CA ILE A 278 -26.56 -18.65 0.25
C ILE A 278 -27.79 -19.10 1.07
N SER A 279 -28.85 -18.30 1.06
CA SER A 279 -30.19 -18.74 1.48
C SER A 279 -31.18 -18.21 0.46
N ASN A 280 -31.35 -18.96 -0.62
CA ASN A 280 -32.55 -19.06 -1.45
C ASN A 280 -32.11 -19.60 -2.82
N ASN A 281 -32.16 -20.93 -2.94
CA ASN A 281 -32.71 -21.61 -4.11
C ASN A 281 -32.87 -23.08 -3.71
N ASP A 282 -34.13 -23.43 -3.46
CA ASP A 282 -34.60 -24.77 -3.15
C ASP A 282 -34.59 -25.68 -4.40
N GLU A 283 -34.42 -26.98 -4.10
CA GLU A 283 -34.93 -28.15 -4.81
C GLU A 283 -34.37 -28.52 -6.21
N GLN A 284 -33.43 -29.47 -6.23
CA GLN A 284 -33.76 -30.82 -6.72
C GLN A 284 -32.78 -31.90 -6.22
N MET A 285 -33.41 -32.96 -5.71
CA MET A 285 -32.96 -34.20 -5.09
C MET A 285 -32.15 -35.12 -6.02
N THR A 286 -31.05 -35.72 -5.54
CA THR A 286 -30.76 -37.17 -5.72
C THR A 286 -29.76 -37.68 -4.67
N ASN A 287 -30.15 -38.77 -3.99
CA ASN A 287 -29.37 -39.59 -3.04
C ASN A 287 -27.97 -39.98 -3.60
N ILE A 288 -26.95 -40.35 -2.81
CA ILE A 288 -26.79 -41.69 -2.19
C ILE A 288 -25.54 -41.71 -1.27
N SER A 289 -25.74 -42.30 -0.08
CA SER A 289 -24.85 -43.08 0.80
C SER A 289 -23.50 -42.55 1.31
N LEU A 290 -23.50 -42.38 2.64
CA LEU A 290 -22.37 -42.64 3.53
C LEU A 290 -21.77 -44.05 3.29
N MET A 291 -20.45 -44.14 3.26
CA MET A 291 -19.72 -45.33 3.70
C MET A 291 -18.57 -44.88 4.58
N GLU A 292 -18.62 -45.32 5.84
CA GLU A 292 -17.47 -45.48 6.74
C GLU A 292 -16.33 -46.21 6.03
N GLN A 293 -15.07 -45.86 6.32
CA GLN A 293 -14.23 -46.74 7.14
C GLN A 293 -12.89 -46.06 7.51
N GLU A 294 -12.56 -46.27 8.77
CA GLU A 294 -11.43 -45.81 9.57
C GLU A 294 -10.02 -46.26 9.13
N ASN A 295 -9.04 -45.44 9.53
CA ASN A 295 -7.72 -45.76 10.12
C ASN A 295 -6.68 -46.62 9.35
N GLU A 296 -5.53 -46.01 9.02
CA GLU A 296 -4.20 -46.41 9.56
C GLU A 296 -3.04 -45.45 9.16
N PRO A 297 -1.91 -45.43 9.91
CA PRO A 297 -1.02 -44.27 10.04
C PRO A 297 0.24 -44.25 9.17
N LEU A 298 0.83 -43.05 9.11
CA LEU A 298 2.06 -42.61 8.43
C LEU A 298 3.29 -43.50 8.67
N ARG A 299 3.92 -43.98 7.58
CA ARG A 299 5.31 -44.49 7.58
C ARG A 299 6.30 -43.34 7.37
N PHE A 300 6.98 -42.90 8.43
CA PHE A 300 8.22 -42.11 8.33
C PHE A 300 9.40 -43.05 8.09
N LYS A 301 10.11 -42.88 6.97
CA LYS A 301 11.40 -43.55 6.71
C LYS A 301 12.53 -42.76 7.39
N GLN A 302 13.26 -43.42 8.28
CA GLN A 302 14.43 -42.90 8.96
C GLN A 302 15.66 -42.99 8.06
N GLY A 303 16.18 -41.85 7.60
CA GLY A 303 17.47 -41.76 6.92
C GLY A 303 18.58 -41.50 7.94
N THR A 304 19.55 -42.42 8.02
CA THR A 304 20.74 -42.30 8.87
C THR A 304 21.82 -41.48 8.16
N TYR A 305 22.22 -40.35 8.77
CA TYR A 305 23.42 -39.61 8.38
C TYR A 305 24.49 -39.81 9.47
N ASN A 306 25.63 -40.39 9.12
CA ASN A 306 26.78 -40.53 10.00
C ASN A 306 27.64 -39.26 9.95
N ILE A 307 27.69 -38.49 11.04
CA ILE A 307 28.68 -37.41 11.22
C ILE A 307 29.67 -37.87 12.30
N LYS A 308 30.93 -38.02 11.91
CA LYS A 308 32.07 -38.33 12.79
C LYS A 308 32.61 -37.02 13.36
N TYR A 309 32.58 -36.85 14.67
CA TYR A 309 33.32 -35.78 15.35
C TYR A 309 34.67 -36.32 15.79
N GLN A 310 35.73 -35.56 15.50
CA GLN A 310 37.08 -35.80 15.97
C GLN A 310 37.54 -34.51 16.65
N SER A 311 37.72 -34.56 17.97
CA SER A 311 38.31 -33.49 18.76
C SER A 311 39.31 -34.13 19.72
N LEU A 312 40.49 -33.50 19.78
CA LEU A 312 41.75 -33.85 20.45
C LEU A 312 41.65 -34.73 21.71
#